data_AF-A0A8J7NIJ0-F1
#
_entry.id   AF-A0A8J7NIJ0-F1
#
_cell.length_a   1.000
_cell.length_b   1.000
_cell.length_c   1.000
_cell.angle_alpha   90.00
_cell.angle_beta   90.00
_cell.angle_gamma   90.00
#
_symmetry.space_group_name_H-M   'P 1'
#
loop_
_entity.id
_entity.type
_entity.pdbx_description
1 polymer ?
#
loop_
_entity_poly.entity_id
_entity_poly.type
_entity_poly.pdbx_seq_one_letter_code
_entity_poly.pdbx_strand_id
1 'polypeptide(L)' 'QWLIGDRETQCSVTCLRTQGKPVCGSDGWSYDTGCDFQKARCKNHSLSIAHRGRCKGKAIS' A
#
# COMPACT_ATOMS: atom_id res chain seq x y z
N GLN A 1 -17.78 27.02 -16.48
CA GLN A 1 -16.54 26.31 -16.09
C GLN A 1 -16.90 25.27 -15.03
N TRP A 2 -17.24 24.06 -15.44
CA TRP A 2 -17.55 22.94 -14.54
C TRP A 2 -16.25 22.14 -14.40
N LEU A 3 -15.45 22.48 -13.40
CA LEU A 3 -14.25 21.72 -13.06
C LEU A 3 -14.73 20.47 -12.32
N ILE A 4 -15.17 19.46 -13.05
CA ILE A 4 -15.20 18.10 -12.50
C ILE A 4 -13.74 17.75 -12.23
N GLY A 5 -13.36 17.92 -10.97
CA GLY A 5 -12.05 17.60 -10.45
C GLY A 5 -11.69 16.19 -10.86
N ASP A 6 -10.61 16.13 -11.63
CA ASP A 6 -9.77 15.00 -11.98
C ASP A 6 -10.42 13.61 -11.99
N ARG A 7 -10.44 13.00 -13.18
CA ARG A 7 -10.43 11.55 -13.35
C ARG A 7 -9.14 11.00 -12.70
N GLU A 8 -9.10 10.93 -11.38
CA GLU A 8 -8.03 10.30 -10.62
C GLU A 8 -8.12 8.80 -10.87
N THR A 9 -7.50 8.39 -11.97
CA THR A 9 -7.14 7.01 -12.30
C THR A 9 -6.03 6.52 -11.37
N GLN A 10 -6.01 7.02 -10.14
CA GLN A 10 -4.85 7.02 -9.26
C GLN A 10 -5.23 6.26 -8.02
N CYS A 11 -4.35 5.33 -7.67
CA CYS A 11 -4.30 4.67 -6.39
C CYS A 11 -3.92 5.67 -5.27
N SER A 12 -4.56 6.84 -5.22
CA SER A 12 -4.40 7.91 -4.24
C SER A 12 -5.26 7.61 -3.00
N VAL A 13 -5.04 6.44 -2.39
CA VAL A 13 -5.70 6.10 -1.11
C VAL A 13 -5.04 6.92 0.01
N THR A 14 -5.75 7.87 0.62
CA THR A 14 -5.24 8.57 1.80
C THR A 14 -5.34 7.65 3.01
N CYS A 15 -4.21 7.14 3.48
CA CYS A 15 -4.12 6.22 4.62
C CYS A 15 -3.78 6.99 5.89
N LEU A 16 -4.57 6.82 6.94
CA LEU A 16 -4.23 7.33 8.27
C LEU A 16 -3.15 6.41 8.86
N ARG A 17 -1.92 6.92 8.99
CA ARG A 17 -0.72 6.19 9.43
C ARG A 17 -0.83 5.57 10.84
N THR A 18 -1.85 5.91 11.62
CA THR A 18 -1.90 5.66 13.06
C THR A 18 -2.50 4.32 13.50
N GLN A 19 -3.12 3.54 12.61
CA GLN A 19 -3.79 2.28 13.02
C GLN A 19 -3.68 1.19 11.94
N GLY A 20 -2.53 0.51 11.89
CA GLY A 20 -2.36 -0.66 11.04
C GLY A 20 -1.49 -1.73 11.70
N LYS A 21 -1.79 -2.99 11.39
CA LYS A 21 -0.82 -4.08 11.60
C LYS A 21 0.06 -4.15 10.36
N PRO A 22 1.39 -4.24 10.52
CA PRO A 22 2.29 -4.33 9.38
C PRO A 22 2.08 -5.64 8.61
N VAL A 23 2.32 -5.60 7.30
CA VAL A 23 2.25 -6.76 6.41
C VAL A 23 3.46 -6.82 5.49
N CYS A 24 3.86 -8.04 5.15
CA CYS A 24 4.92 -8.30 4.20
C CYS A 24 4.29 -8.57 2.83
N GLY A 25 4.69 -7.80 1.81
CA GLY A 25 4.30 -8.04 0.44
C GLY A 25 5.11 -9.16 -0.22
N SER A 26 4.58 -9.70 -1.30
CA SER A 26 5.23 -10.69 -2.16
C SER A 26 6.44 -10.13 -2.92
N ASP A 27 6.58 -8.80 -2.94
CA ASP A 27 7.74 -8.05 -3.39
C ASP A 27 8.88 -8.04 -2.35
N GLY A 28 8.64 -8.56 -1.14
CA GLY A 28 9.59 -8.54 -0.03
C GLY A 28 9.61 -7.21 0.74
N TRP A 29 8.66 -6.31 0.48
CA TRP A 29 8.56 -5.02 1.16
C TRP A 29 7.60 -5.08 2.35
N SER A 30 7.96 -4.37 3.42
CA SER A 30 7.11 -4.23 4.59
C SER A 30 6.24 -2.99 4.49
N TYR A 31 4.93 -3.18 4.60
CA TYR A 31 3.93 -2.12 4.62
C TYR A 31 3.46 -1.94 6.05
N ASP A 32 3.57 -0.73 6.59
CA ASP A 32 3.26 -0.45 8.01
C ASP A 32 1.77 -0.61 8.33
N THR A 33 0.92 -0.34 7.33
CA THR A 33 -0.52 -0.56 7.41
C THR A 33 -1.03 -1.39 6.23
N GLY A 34 -2.16 -2.07 6.43
CA GLY A 34 -2.87 -2.73 5.33
C GLY A 34 -3.30 -1.74 4.24
N CYS A 35 -3.53 -0.46 4.59
CA CYS A 35 -3.87 0.59 3.65
C CYS A 35 -2.70 0.93 2.72
N ASP A 36 -1.47 1.03 3.26
CA ASP A 36 -0.26 1.20 2.44
C ASP A 36 -0.06 0.02 1.47
N PHE A 37 -0.33 -1.20 1.92
CA PHE A 37 -0.32 -2.38 1.05
C PHE A 37 -1.39 -2.28 -0.06
N GLN A 38 -2.62 -1.87 0.26
CA GLN A 38 -3.68 -1.70 -0.73
C GLN A 38 -3.33 -0.64 -1.78
N LYS A 39 -2.72 0.47 -1.35
CA LYS A 39 -2.20 1.51 -2.24
C LYS A 39 -1.16 0.93 -3.21
N ALA A 40 -0.20 0.18 -2.69
CA ALA A 40 0.83 -0.45 -3.50
C ALA A 40 0.26 -1.52 -4.42
N ARG A 41 -0.71 -2.33 -3.96
CA ARG A 41 -1.39 -3.35 -4.77
C ARG A 41 -2.24 -2.74 -5.88
N CYS A 42 -2.85 -1.60 -5.62
CA CYS A 42 -3.56 -0.87 -6.65
C CYS A 42 -2.60 -0.41 -7.77
N LYS A 43 -1.35 -0.03 -7.44
CA LYS A 43 -0.33 0.27 -8.46
C LYS A 43 0.25 -0.99 -9.11
N ASN A 44 0.39 -2.05 -8.32
CA ASN A 44 1.00 -3.32 -8.68
C ASN A 44 0.02 -4.46 -8.39
N HIS A 45 -0.85 -4.79 -9.34
CA HIS A 45 -1.92 -5.80 -9.14
C HIS A 45 -1.39 -7.21 -8.82
N SER A 46 -0.15 -7.51 -9.19
CA SER A 46 0.55 -8.76 -8.84
C SER A 46 1.02 -8.81 -7.37
N LEU A 47 0.97 -7.69 -6.65
CA LEU A 47 1.38 -7.61 -5.26
C LEU A 47 0.37 -8.35 -4.36
N SER A 48 0.87 -9.36 -3.66
CA SER A 48 0.10 -10.19 -2.74
C SER A 48 0.71 -10.10 -1.33
N ILE A 49 -0.07 -10.43 -0.30
CA ILE A 49 0.48 -10.51 1.06
C ILE A 49 1.24 -11.83 1.17
N ALA A 50 2.55 -11.76 1.42
CA ALA A 50 3.36 -12.93 1.70
C ALA A 50 3.09 -13.46 3.10
N HIS A 51 3.09 -12.58 4.11
CA HIS A 51 2.70 -12.92 5.47
C HIS A 51 2.31 -11.68 6.29
N ARG A 52 1.60 -11.90 7.40
CA ARG A 52 1.30 -10.83 8.38
C ARG A 52 2.57 -10.51 9.18
N GLY A 53 2.79 -9.24 9.51
CA GLY A 53 4.03 -8.75 10.13
C GLY A 53 5.00 -8.14 9.11
N ARG A 54 6.09 -7.54 9.60
CA ARG A 54 7.19 -7.04 8.76
C ARG A 54 7.94 -8.20 8.12
N CYS A 55 8.39 -8.05 6.87
CA CYS A 55 9.26 -9.01 6.22
C CYS A 55 10.56 -9.22 7.02
N LYS A 56 11.13 -10.43 6.98
CA LYS A 56 12.43 -10.73 7.60
C LYS A 56 13.63 -10.14 6.83
N GLY A 57 13.41 -9.56 5.65
CA GLY A 57 14.42 -8.92 4.79
C GLY A 57 14.08 -7.45 4.47
N LYS A 58 14.97 -6.76 3.73
CA LYS A 58 15.01 -5.31 3.41
C LYS A 58 13.75 -4.54 3.84
N ALA A 59 13.78 -3.95 5.02
CA ALA A 59 12.95 -2.79 5.30
C ALA A 59 13.34 -1.70 4.28
N ILE A 60 12.36 -0.95 3.78
CA ILE A 60 12.71 0.33 3.16
C ILE A 60 13.37 1.17 4.27
N SER A 61 14.69 1.34 4.18
CA SER A 61 15.42 2.32 4.99
C SER A 61 14.98 3.73 4.60
#